data_AF-A0A2A4FEN4-F1
#
_entry.id   AF-A0A2A4FEN4-F1
#
_cell.length_a   1.000
_cell.length_b   1.000
_cell.length_c   1.000
_cell.angle_alpha   90.00
_cell.angle_beta   90.00
_cell.angle_gamma   90.00
#
_symmetry.space_group_name_H-M   'P 1'
#
loop_
_entity.id
_entity.type
_entity.pdbx_description
1 polymer ?
#
loop_
_entity_poly.entity_id
_entity_poly.type
_entity_poly.pdbx_seq_one_letter_code
_entity_poly.pdbx_strand_id
1 'polypeptide(L)'
;MRRTLHIAVVALLAYLVADRALLHAHGLDASPLACKQGAERVKHDALGRGFDDAAASSQGEAFMSGCLVTGRGSQGMTMSSN
;
A
#
# COMPACT_ATOMS: atom_id res chain seq x y z
N MET A 1 -32.27 -5.75 -29.41
CA MET A 1 -32.04 -4.56 -28.54
C MET A 1 -31.78 -4.92 -27.08
N ARG A 2 -32.65 -5.70 -26.41
CA ARG A 2 -32.45 -6.06 -24.98
C ARG A 2 -31.14 -6.82 -24.68
N ARG A 3 -30.75 -7.75 -25.56
CA ARG A 3 -29.53 -8.57 -25.39
C ARG A 3 -28.24 -7.74 -25.38
N THR A 4 -28.16 -6.72 -26.24
CA THR A 4 -27.01 -5.80 -26.32
C THR A 4 -26.89 -4.95 -25.07
N LEU A 5 -28.01 -4.48 -24.51
CA LEU A 5 -28.03 -3.75 -23.24
C LEU A 5 -27.52 -4.61 -22.09
N HIS A 6 -27.94 -5.87 -21.99
CA HIS A 6 -27.44 -6.76 -20.94
C HIS A 6 -25.93 -6.99 -21.03
N ILE A 7 -25.39 -7.17 -22.25
CA ILE A 7 -23.95 -7.32 -22.46
C ILE A 7 -23.20 -6.06 -22.02
N ALA A 8 -23.69 -4.88 -22.41
CA ALA A 8 -23.08 -3.60 -22.02
C ALA A 8 -23.11 -3.41 -20.49
N VAL A 9 -24.23 -3.74 -19.83
CA VAL A 9 -24.37 -3.65 -18.37
C VAL A 9 -23.42 -4.61 -17.66
N VAL A 10 -23.31 -5.86 -18.12
CA VAL A 10 -22.38 -6.84 -17.54
C VAL A 10 -20.93 -6.41 -17.73
N ALA A 11 -20.56 -5.90 -18.91
CA ALA A 11 -19.23 -5.38 -19.16
C ALA A 11 -18.89 -4.17 -18.28
N LEU A 12 -19.85 -3.25 -18.11
CA LEU A 12 -19.71 -2.09 -17.23
C LEU A 12 -19.54 -2.51 -15.77
N LEU A 13 -20.34 -3.47 -15.30
CA LEU A 13 -20.22 -4.00 -13.94
C LEU A 13 -18.87 -4.69 -13.72
N ALA A 14 -18.42 -5.49 -14.67
CA ALA A 14 -17.10 -6.12 -14.61
C ALA A 14 -15.98 -5.09 -14.55
N TYR A 15 -16.07 -4.02 -15.36
CA TYR A 15 -15.10 -2.92 -15.35
C TYR A 15 -15.08 -2.19 -14.00
N LEU A 16 -16.26 -1.83 -13.45
CA LEU A 16 -16.36 -1.15 -12.16
C LEU A 16 -15.88 -2.01 -10.99
N VAL A 17 -16.15 -3.32 -11.02
CA VAL A 17 -15.66 -4.26 -10.01
C VAL A 17 -14.14 -4.43 -10.12
N ALA A 18 -13.58 -4.50 -11.33
CA ALA A 18 -12.13 -4.56 -11.52
C ALA A 18 -11.44 -3.27 -11.04
N ASP A 19 -11.99 -2.10 -11.37
CA ASP A 19 -11.48 -0.79 -10.92
C ASP A 19 -11.53 -0.66 -9.39
N ARG A 20 -12.65 -1.05 -8.77
CA ARG A 20 -12.78 -1.08 -7.30
C ARG A 20 -11.91 -2.13 -6.64
N ALA A 21 -11.70 -3.29 -7.26
CA ALA A 21 -10.80 -4.32 -6.75
C ALA A 21 -9.34 -3.87 -6.82
N LEU A 22 -8.94 -3.12 -7.85
CA LEU A 22 -7.63 -2.48 -7.93
C LEU A 22 -7.47 -1.40 -6.85
N LEU A 23 -8.49 -0.57 -6.64
CA LEU A 23 -8.50 0.45 -5.58
C LEU A 23 -8.58 -0.15 -4.16
N HIS A 24 -9.19 -1.33 -3.99
CA HIS A 24 -9.25 -2.07 -2.73
C HIS A 24 -8.04 -2.99 -2.51
N ALA A 25 -7.34 -3.39 -3.56
CA ALA A 25 -6.00 -3.97 -3.43
C ALA A 25 -5.06 -2.95 -2.76
N HIS A 26 -5.19 -1.67 -3.10
CA HIS A 26 -4.52 -0.58 -2.38
C HIS A 26 -5.10 -0.26 -1.00
N GLY A 27 -6.32 -0.70 -0.71
CA GLY A 27 -6.98 -0.55 0.60
C GLY A 27 -6.72 -1.70 1.58
N LEU A 28 -6.24 -2.85 1.07
CA LEU A 28 -5.76 -4.00 1.87
C LEU A 28 -4.31 -3.83 2.36
N ASP A 29 -3.64 -2.75 1.93
CA ASP A 29 -2.27 -2.37 2.33
C ASP A 29 -2.14 -1.94 3.80
N ALA A 30 -3.26 -1.92 4.54
CA ALA A 30 -3.33 -1.69 5.99
C ALA A 30 -3.34 -2.98 6.82
N SER A 31 -3.21 -4.17 6.21
CA SER A 31 -3.14 -5.38 7.01
C SER A 31 -1.92 -5.33 7.94
N PRO A 32 -1.99 -5.83 9.17
CA PRO A 32 -0.84 -5.85 10.09
C PRO A 32 0.41 -6.50 9.46
N LEU A 33 0.19 -7.44 8.53
CA LEU A 33 1.23 -8.14 7.79
C LEU A 33 1.90 -7.25 6.73
N ALA A 34 1.11 -6.45 5.99
CA ALA A 34 1.62 -5.47 5.04
C ALA A 34 2.40 -4.34 5.74
N CYS A 35 1.88 -3.82 6.87
CA CYS A 35 2.59 -2.83 7.68
C CYS A 35 3.93 -3.36 8.21
N LYS A 36 3.97 -4.62 8.67
CA LYS A 36 5.21 -5.28 9.10
C LYS A 36 6.22 -5.40 7.95
N GLN A 37 5.76 -5.79 6.77
CA GLN A 37 6.64 -5.95 5.60
C GLN A 37 7.16 -4.60 5.07
N GLY A 38 6.41 -3.52 5.25
CA GLY A 38 6.86 -2.15 4.98
C GLY A 38 7.87 -1.65 6.01
N ALA A 39 7.65 -1.93 7.29
CA ALA A 39 8.57 -1.60 8.39
C ALA A 39 9.94 -2.25 8.20
N GLU A 40 9.99 -3.53 7.83
CA GLU A 40 11.24 -4.23 7.50
C GLU A 40 11.95 -3.63 6.29
N ARG A 41 11.19 -3.20 5.27
CA ARG A 41 11.76 -2.50 4.10
C ARG A 41 12.40 -1.17 4.50
N VAL A 42 11.74 -0.38 5.34
CA VAL A 42 12.29 0.90 5.86
C VAL A 42 13.54 0.65 6.69
N LYS A 43 13.53 -0.36 7.57
CA LYS A 43 14.71 -0.76 8.34
C LYS A 43 15.88 -1.12 7.42
N HIS A 44 15.64 -1.97 6.42
CA HIS A 44 16.69 -2.40 5.50
C HIS A 44 17.23 -1.26 4.63
N ASP A 45 16.37 -0.33 4.19
CA ASP A 45 16.80 0.87 3.49
C ASP A 45 17.66 1.78 4.38
N ALA A 46 17.28 1.97 5.64
CA ALA A 46 18.07 2.74 6.61
C ALA A 46 19.44 2.09 6.87
N LEU A 47 19.50 0.76 7.03
CA LEU A 47 20.77 0.04 7.14
C LEU A 47 21.63 0.22 5.88
N GLY A 48 21.02 0.15 4.69
CA GLY A 48 21.71 0.40 3.42
C GLY A 48 22.25 1.83 3.28
N ARG A 49 21.63 2.80 3.95
CA ARG A 49 22.10 4.20 4.04
C ARG A 49 23.17 4.43 5.12
N GLY A 50 23.53 3.40 5.89
CA GLY A 50 24.57 3.48 6.93
C GLY A 50 24.06 3.91 8.31
N PHE A 51 22.75 3.91 8.54
CA PHE A 51 22.22 4.03 9.90
C PHE A 51 22.57 2.78 10.72
N ASP A 52 22.82 2.96 12.02
CA ASP A 52 22.98 1.83 12.94
C ASP A 52 21.65 1.06 13.12
N ASP A 53 21.74 -0.16 13.66
CA ASP A 53 20.56 -1.04 13.79
C ASP A 53 19.47 -0.45 14.69
N ALA A 54 19.82 0.33 15.72
CA ALA A 54 18.85 0.95 16.60
C ALA A 54 18.11 2.10 15.90
N ALA A 55 18.83 2.94 15.15
CA ALA A 55 18.24 4.01 14.35
C ALA A 55 17.39 3.46 13.20
N ALA A 56 17.85 2.38 12.54
CA ALA A 56 17.09 1.71 11.48
C ALA A 56 15.82 1.03 12.04
N SER A 57 15.92 0.38 13.21
CA SER A 57 14.78 -0.23 13.89
C SER A 57 13.76 0.83 14.32
N SER A 58 14.20 1.96 14.85
CA SER A 58 13.33 3.08 15.23
C SER A 58 12.53 3.61 14.04
N GLN A 59 13.15 3.73 12.86
CA GLN A 59 12.45 4.15 11.63
C GLN A 59 11.42 3.11 11.16
N GLY A 60 11.74 1.81 11.27
CA GLY A 60 10.79 0.73 10.99
C GLY A 60 9.58 0.73 11.94
N GLU A 61 9.79 0.94 13.25
CA GLU A 61 8.70 1.02 14.23
C GLU A 61 7.83 2.27 14.04
N ALA A 62 8.44 3.41 13.69
CA ALA A 62 7.70 4.63 13.35
C ALA A 62 6.81 4.40 12.11
N PHE A 63 7.33 3.72 11.09
CA PHE A 63 6.53 3.32 9.94
C PHE A 63 5.38 2.38 10.33
N MET A 64 5.67 1.35 11.13
CA MET A 64 4.69 0.36 11.58
C MET A 64 3.52 1.03 12.30
N SER A 65 3.83 1.90 13.27
CA SER A 65 2.81 2.62 14.04
C SER A 65 1.97 3.55 13.16
N GLY A 66 2.60 4.31 12.26
CA GLY A 66 1.91 5.17 11.30
C GLY A 66 1.00 4.38 10.34
N CYS A 67 1.47 3.23 9.86
CA CYS A 67 0.71 2.36 8.96
C CYS A 67 -0.53 1.77 9.65
N LEU A 68 -0.38 1.29 10.88
CA LEU A 68 -1.48 0.74 11.67
C LEU A 68 -2.53 1.81 12.03
N VAL A 69 -2.11 3.04 12.31
CA VAL A 69 -3.02 4.15 12.68
C VAL A 69 -3.75 4.71 11.47
N THR A 70 -3.06 4.90 10.35
CA THR A 70 -3.63 5.57 9.17
C THR A 70 -4.25 4.62 8.16
N GLY A 71 -4.01 3.32 8.31
CA GLY A 71 -4.40 2.32 7.31
C GLY A 71 -3.76 2.56 5.95
N ARG A 72 -2.62 3.25 5.88
CA ARG A 72 -1.86 3.46 4.66
C ARG A 72 -0.41 3.03 4.88
N GLY A 73 0.02 2.02 4.13
CA GLY A 73 1.44 1.71 3.94
C GLY A 73 2.11 2.82 3.13
N SER A 74 2.36 3.97 3.75
CA SER A 74 3.15 5.09 3.23
C SER A 74 2.99 5.39 1.73
N GLN A 75 1.89 6.04 1.33
CA GLN A 75 1.99 6.97 0.20
C GLN A 75 2.73 8.22 0.69
N GLY A 76 4.06 8.25 0.63
CA GLY A 76 4.76 9.47 1.07
C GLY A 76 6.25 9.40 1.40
N MET A 77 6.97 8.33 1.04
CA MET A 77 8.44 8.36 1.03
C MET A 77 9.00 8.07 -0.37
N THR A 78 8.26 8.45 -1.41
CA THR A 78 8.87 8.72 -2.72
C THR A 78 9.81 9.91 -2.54
N MET A 79 11.08 9.58 -2.27
CA MET A 79 12.28 10.33 -2.61
C MET A 79 12.02 11.76 -3.09
N SER A 80 12.04 12.72 -2.17
CA SER A 80 12.47 14.07 -2.51
C SER A 80 13.97 14.01 -2.76
N SER A 81 14.36 13.57 -3.96
CA SER A 81 15.71 13.79 -4.49
C SER A 81 15.66 15.09 -5.28
N ASN A 82 16.18 16.16 -4.68
CA ASN A 82 16.60 17.36 -5.40
C ASN A 82 18.13 17.38 -5.44
#